data_AF-A0A2D5W699-F1
#
_entry.id   AF-A0A2D5W699-F1
#
_cell.length_a   1.000
_cell.length_b   1.000
_cell.length_c   1.000
_cell.angle_alpha   90.00
_cell.angle_beta   90.00
_cell.angle_gamma   90.00
#
_symmetry.space_group_name_H-M   'P 1'
#
loop_
_entity.id
_entity.type
_entity.pdbx_description
1 polymer ?
#
loop_
_entity_poly.entity_id
_entity_poly.type
_entity_poly.pdbx_seq_one_letter_code
_entity_poly.pdbx_strand_id
1 'polypeptide(L)'
;MNSIKTFSALAALAFTMGSAQADLVITEVVDATLPGGQPKFVELTNTGSGDVDLASYSFGNMNNGGTTLGGGAASVLAGTLAAGGSHIISYESDNGPGGSMFFSVFGFDPDHYMGGGYVNGDDALLLYLGAATGDGTDATLVDVYGDPGVDGSGTNWEYLDSYSNRLNCTASAVWNAADWFVAGANALEAGCGGDDVCEEGNLVANTDPGVFTVSCGGGCSGSNFCSSAANSTGAASVISYSGSCTVADNNFSLSADNMPTSQFGIFFYGANQVNGGAGMAFGNGTLCVGAGQIFRMTPISTTGGMNMTIDLANPPSAAGTITAGSTWGFQAWYRDPVAGGANYDLSDGLSVTFG
;
A
#
# COMPACT_ATOMS: atom_id res chain seq x y z
N MET A 1 -27.34 6.67 63.67
CA MET A 1 -27.41 7.35 62.36
C MET A 1 -26.14 7.01 61.60
N ASN A 2 -26.15 5.90 60.85
CA ASN A 2 -24.99 5.44 60.08
C ASN A 2 -25.06 6.10 58.70
N SER A 3 -24.18 7.06 58.45
CA SER A 3 -24.05 7.70 57.14
C SER A 3 -23.22 6.79 56.23
N ILE A 4 -23.89 6.07 55.34
CA ILE A 4 -23.25 5.38 54.20
C ILE A 4 -22.75 6.48 53.25
N LYS A 5 -21.43 6.57 53.07
CA LYS A 5 -20.82 7.42 52.05
C LYS A 5 -20.77 6.63 50.75
N THR A 6 -21.61 7.01 49.79
CA THR A 6 -21.61 6.50 48.43
C THR A 6 -20.35 7.01 47.72
N PHE A 7 -19.42 6.11 47.39
CA PHE A 7 -18.32 6.42 46.47
C PHE A 7 -18.88 6.37 45.04
N SER A 8 -19.01 7.52 44.39
CA SER A 8 -19.22 7.57 42.94
C SER A 8 -17.94 7.12 42.24
N ALA A 9 -17.95 5.92 41.70
CA ALA A 9 -16.94 5.47 40.75
C ALA A 9 -17.10 6.28 39.45
N LEU A 10 -16.24 7.26 39.25
CA LEU A 10 -16.08 7.92 37.96
C LEU A 10 -15.35 6.92 37.05
N ALA A 11 -16.09 6.26 36.15
CA ALA A 11 -15.49 5.44 35.11
C ALA A 11 -14.69 6.37 34.19
N ALA A 12 -13.36 6.33 34.31
CA ALA A 12 -12.48 6.94 33.34
C ALA A 12 -12.67 6.18 32.03
N LEU A 13 -13.32 6.83 31.07
CA LEU A 13 -13.39 6.36 29.70
C LEU A 13 -11.98 6.48 29.13
N ALA A 14 -11.21 5.40 29.19
CA ALA A 14 -9.95 5.30 28.47
C ALA A 14 -10.28 5.37 26.97
N PHE A 15 -10.11 6.56 26.39
CA PHE A 15 -9.90 6.65 24.95
C PHE A 15 -8.61 5.89 24.67
N THR A 16 -8.74 4.69 24.11
CA THR A 16 -7.66 4.11 23.32
C THR A 16 -7.48 5.06 22.15
N MET A 17 -6.57 6.03 22.28
CA MET A 17 -6.00 6.65 21.11
C MET A 17 -5.38 5.50 20.33
N GLY A 18 -5.93 5.20 19.14
CA GLY A 18 -5.20 4.39 18.18
C GLY A 18 -3.83 5.04 18.03
N SER A 19 -2.77 4.22 18.04
CA SER A 19 -1.45 4.69 17.65
C SER A 19 -1.61 5.48 16.35
N ALA A 20 -1.16 6.73 16.32
CA ALA A 20 -0.99 7.43 15.06
C ALA A 20 -0.09 6.53 14.22
N GLN A 21 -0.67 5.90 13.19
CA GLN A 21 0.10 5.14 12.23
C GLN A 21 1.06 6.13 11.58
N ALA A 22 2.36 5.83 11.59
CA ALA A 22 3.29 6.62 10.81
C ALA A 22 2.98 6.36 9.34
N ASP A 23 2.68 7.43 8.60
CA ASP A 23 2.43 7.37 7.17
C ASP A 23 3.70 7.05 6.37
N LEU A 24 4.88 7.06 7.02
CA LEU A 24 6.18 6.75 6.43
C LEU A 24 6.66 5.37 6.92
N VAL A 25 6.98 4.47 5.98
CA VAL A 25 7.44 3.11 6.27
C VAL A 25 8.70 2.78 5.46
N ILE A 26 9.54 1.90 5.99
CA ILE A 26 10.67 1.29 5.27
C ILE A 26 10.08 0.27 4.28
N THR A 27 10.44 0.37 3.01
CA THR A 27 9.84 -0.45 1.93
C THR A 27 10.82 -1.33 1.19
N GLU A 28 12.08 -0.91 1.07
CA GLU A 28 13.13 -1.68 0.43
C GLU A 28 14.43 -1.53 1.21
N VAL A 29 15.18 -2.62 1.36
CA VAL A 29 16.49 -2.65 2.03
C VAL A 29 17.45 -3.44 1.15
N VAL A 30 18.59 -2.85 0.82
CA VAL A 30 19.57 -3.46 -0.08
C VAL A 30 20.99 -3.29 0.46
N ASP A 31 21.74 -4.39 0.42
CA ASP A 31 23.17 -4.42 0.60
C ASP A 31 23.80 -5.16 -0.59
N ALA A 32 24.41 -4.43 -1.52
CA ALA A 32 25.11 -5.00 -2.67
C ALA A 32 26.64 -4.97 -2.49
N THR A 33 27.34 -5.72 -3.32
CA THR A 33 28.79 -5.97 -3.27
C THR A 33 29.57 -5.49 -4.47
N LEU A 34 28.92 -4.79 -5.43
CA LEU A 34 29.62 -4.13 -6.53
C LEU A 34 30.75 -3.21 -6.00
N PRO A 35 31.72 -2.80 -6.83
CA PRO A 35 32.96 -2.20 -6.39
C PRO A 35 32.81 -1.14 -5.30
N GLY A 36 33.44 -1.40 -4.15
CA GLY A 36 33.30 -0.57 -2.95
C GLY A 36 32.25 -1.05 -1.95
N GLY A 37 31.64 -2.22 -2.18
CA GLY A 37 30.57 -2.78 -1.36
C GLY A 37 29.30 -1.95 -1.46
N GLN A 38 28.93 -1.58 -2.69
CA GLN A 38 27.87 -0.60 -3.00
C GLN A 38 27.06 -1.07 -4.21
N PRO A 39 25.85 -0.52 -4.44
CA PRO A 39 25.14 0.40 -3.57
C PRO A 39 24.59 -0.31 -2.32
N LYS A 40 24.47 0.45 -1.24
CA LYS A 40 23.69 0.06 -0.06
C LYS A 40 22.68 1.13 0.19
N PHE A 41 21.40 0.78 0.20
CA PHE A 41 20.35 1.78 0.30
C PHE A 41 19.11 1.25 0.99
N VAL A 42 18.28 2.19 1.41
CA VAL A 42 16.99 1.96 2.03
C VAL A 42 15.97 2.87 1.37
N GLU A 43 14.83 2.33 0.99
CA GLU A 43 13.69 3.10 0.53
C GLU A 43 12.72 3.33 1.70
N LEU A 44 12.29 4.58 1.85
CA LEU A 44 11.14 4.95 2.67
C LEU A 44 9.98 5.35 1.76
N THR A 45 8.77 4.83 2.00
CA THR A 45 7.57 5.21 1.24
C THR A 45 6.53 5.85 2.14
N ASN A 46 5.93 6.93 1.65
CA ASN A 46 4.72 7.50 2.25
C ASN A 46 3.50 6.68 1.83
N THR A 47 3.01 5.82 2.72
CA THR A 47 1.81 4.99 2.51
C THR A 47 0.53 5.65 3.01
N GLY A 48 0.62 6.85 3.56
CA GLY A 48 -0.50 7.68 3.97
C GLY A 48 -1.22 8.36 2.81
N SER A 49 -2.28 9.09 3.16
CA SER A 49 -3.14 9.80 2.20
C SER A 49 -2.79 11.27 1.98
N GLY A 50 -1.79 11.78 2.69
CA GLY A 50 -1.34 13.18 2.62
C GLY A 50 0.18 13.29 2.63
N ASP A 51 0.66 14.51 2.41
CA ASP A 51 2.09 14.79 2.40
C ASP A 51 2.72 14.61 3.80
N VAL A 52 3.90 14.00 3.85
CA VAL A 52 4.69 13.80 5.06
C VAL A 52 5.84 14.80 5.09
N ASP A 53 6.00 15.52 6.20
CA ASP A 53 7.17 16.36 6.46
C ASP A 53 8.34 15.49 6.96
N LEU A 54 9.32 15.23 6.08
CA LEU A 54 10.48 14.41 6.40
C LEU A 54 11.38 15.06 7.44
N ALA A 55 11.34 16.38 7.62
CA ALA A 55 12.10 17.06 8.68
C ALA A 55 11.64 16.67 10.10
N SER A 56 10.47 16.05 10.23
CA SER A 56 10.00 15.47 11.48
C SER A 56 10.58 14.08 11.78
N TYR A 57 11.28 13.47 10.81
CA TYR A 57 11.81 12.11 10.91
C TYR A 57 13.33 12.08 10.93
N SER A 58 13.88 11.03 11.54
CA SER A 58 15.29 10.68 11.41
C SER A 58 15.45 9.19 11.15
N PHE A 59 16.48 8.83 10.38
CA PHE A 59 16.79 7.45 10.02
C PHE A 59 18.21 7.09 10.46
N GLY A 60 18.39 5.89 11.00
CA GLY A 60 19.68 5.41 11.44
C GLY A 60 19.74 3.89 11.53
N ASN A 61 20.89 3.38 11.94
CA ASN A 61 21.13 1.95 12.10
C ASN A 61 21.78 1.66 13.46
N MET A 62 21.62 0.44 13.98
CA MET A 62 22.38 -0.07 15.12
C MET A 62 23.26 -1.22 14.66
N ASN A 63 24.57 -1.06 14.83
CA ASN A 63 25.51 -1.96 14.18
C ASN A 63 25.74 -3.27 14.94
N ASN A 64 25.68 -4.41 14.26
CA ASN A 64 26.19 -5.71 14.73
C ASN A 64 25.69 -6.07 16.16
N GLY A 65 24.38 -5.94 16.39
CA GLY A 65 23.75 -6.16 17.71
C GLY A 65 24.03 -5.09 18.77
N GLY A 66 24.53 -3.93 18.37
CA GLY A 66 24.65 -2.76 19.22
C GLY A 66 23.29 -2.22 19.67
N THR A 67 23.29 -1.47 20.77
CA THR A 67 22.09 -0.82 21.35
C THR A 67 22.14 0.70 21.23
N THR A 68 23.09 1.22 20.47
CA THR A 68 23.26 2.66 20.20
C THR A 68 23.36 2.88 18.71
N LEU A 69 22.83 4.02 18.25
CA LEU A 69 22.85 4.43 16.85
C LEU A 69 24.30 4.53 16.33
N GLY A 70 24.53 4.02 15.13
CA GLY A 70 25.77 4.20 14.38
C GLY A 70 26.08 5.69 14.25
N GLY A 71 27.33 6.07 14.51
CA GLY A 71 27.73 7.49 14.54
C GLY A 71 27.19 8.30 15.74
N GLY A 72 26.42 7.69 16.64
CA GLY A 72 25.88 8.30 17.87
C GLY A 72 24.57 9.06 17.71
N ALA A 73 24.04 9.19 16.48
CA ALA A 73 22.74 9.80 16.20
C ALA A 73 22.18 9.33 14.85
N ALA A 74 20.86 9.37 14.72
CA ALA A 74 20.17 9.16 13.45
C ALA A 74 20.27 10.44 12.60
N SER A 75 20.30 10.26 11.27
CA SER A 75 20.31 11.38 10.33
C SER A 75 18.91 11.96 10.20
N VAL A 76 18.74 13.24 10.53
CA VAL A 76 17.47 13.95 10.33
C VAL A 76 17.26 14.14 8.84
N LEU A 77 16.09 13.71 8.36
CA LEU A 77 15.73 13.81 6.94
C LEU A 77 15.26 15.22 6.62
N ALA A 78 15.03 15.52 5.34
CA ALA A 78 14.60 16.84 4.91
C ALA A 78 13.64 16.76 3.73
N GLY A 79 12.81 17.79 3.61
CA GLY A 79 11.85 17.93 2.52
C GLY A 79 10.46 17.41 2.88
N THR A 80 9.61 17.33 1.86
CA THR A 80 8.23 16.89 1.98
C THR A 80 8.02 15.76 0.99
N LEU A 81 7.49 14.63 1.46
CA LEU A 81 7.21 13.46 0.66
C LEU A 81 5.70 13.36 0.39
N ALA A 82 5.31 13.50 -0.86
CA ALA A 82 3.90 13.38 -1.25
C ALA A 82 3.33 11.99 -0.94
N ALA A 83 2.02 11.89 -0.81
CA ALA A 83 1.34 10.60 -0.66
C ALA A 83 1.72 9.63 -1.81
N GLY A 84 2.13 8.41 -1.46
CA GLY A 84 2.63 7.40 -2.40
C GLY A 84 4.04 7.65 -2.94
N GLY A 85 4.72 8.71 -2.51
CA GLY A 85 6.11 8.99 -2.90
C GLY A 85 7.11 8.16 -2.12
N SER A 86 8.27 7.91 -2.73
CA SER A 86 9.43 7.27 -2.12
C SER A 86 10.57 8.26 -1.86
N HIS A 87 11.38 7.97 -0.84
CA HIS A 87 12.59 8.69 -0.48
C HIS A 87 13.73 7.69 -0.28
N ILE A 88 14.77 7.79 -1.10
CA ILE A 88 15.88 6.83 -1.14
C ILE A 88 17.04 7.36 -0.29
N ILE A 89 17.44 6.57 0.70
CA ILE A 89 18.60 6.82 1.55
C ILE A 89 19.73 5.90 1.12
N SER A 90 20.82 6.46 0.60
CA SER A 90 22.03 5.71 0.27
C SER A 90 23.08 5.86 1.38
N TYR A 91 23.75 4.76 1.71
CA TYR A 91 24.89 4.73 2.64
C TYR A 91 26.22 5.11 1.97
N GLU A 92 26.18 5.55 0.71
CA GLU A 92 27.32 6.07 -0.01
C GLU A 92 27.69 7.50 0.45
N SER A 93 28.89 7.94 0.08
CA SER A 93 29.30 9.32 0.28
C SER A 93 28.72 10.21 -0.81
N ASP A 94 28.31 11.43 -0.46
CA ASP A 94 27.93 12.45 -1.43
C ASP A 94 29.18 12.93 -2.20
N ASN A 95 29.33 12.43 -3.43
CA ASN A 95 30.37 12.84 -4.37
C ASN A 95 29.84 13.82 -5.45
N GLY A 96 28.66 14.39 -5.22
CA GLY A 96 27.92 15.20 -6.18
C GLY A 96 27.08 14.37 -7.16
N PRO A 97 26.24 15.04 -7.98
CA PRO A 97 25.29 14.39 -8.87
C PRO A 97 25.98 13.42 -9.84
N GLY A 98 25.46 12.21 -9.96
CA GLY A 98 26.01 11.17 -10.82
C GLY A 98 27.24 10.45 -10.27
N GLY A 99 27.62 10.72 -9.02
CA GLY A 99 28.89 10.30 -8.44
C GLY A 99 28.87 9.00 -7.62
N SER A 100 27.72 8.35 -7.48
CA SER A 100 27.52 7.14 -6.67
C SER A 100 27.39 5.87 -7.52
N MET A 101 27.71 4.71 -6.93
CA MET A 101 27.39 3.41 -7.51
C MET A 101 25.88 3.23 -7.66
N PHE A 102 25.06 3.75 -6.74
CA PHE A 102 23.61 3.78 -6.92
C PHE A 102 23.22 4.46 -8.23
N PHE A 103 23.78 5.64 -8.53
CA PHE A 103 23.51 6.32 -9.80
C PHE A 103 23.98 5.51 -11.01
N SER A 104 25.14 4.86 -10.91
CA SER A 104 25.67 4.03 -12.00
C SER A 104 24.70 2.89 -12.36
N VAL A 105 24.07 2.28 -11.36
CA VAL A 105 23.14 1.14 -11.54
C VAL A 105 21.76 1.61 -11.98
N PHE A 106 21.17 2.59 -11.28
CA PHE A 106 19.77 2.96 -11.45
C PHE A 106 19.54 4.19 -12.34
N GLY A 107 20.59 4.96 -12.64
CA GLY A 107 20.53 6.11 -13.55
C GLY A 107 19.96 7.40 -12.94
N PHE A 108 19.78 7.45 -11.62
CA PHE A 108 19.37 8.64 -10.86
C PHE A 108 20.05 8.69 -9.49
N ASP A 109 20.11 9.88 -8.87
CA ASP A 109 20.74 10.07 -7.56
C ASP A 109 19.74 9.73 -6.43
N PRO A 110 20.19 9.15 -5.30
CA PRO A 110 19.35 8.99 -4.11
C PRO A 110 18.96 10.35 -3.52
N ASP A 111 17.87 10.39 -2.77
CA ASP A 111 17.37 11.63 -2.16
C ASP A 111 18.21 12.07 -0.95
N HIS A 112 18.86 11.13 -0.26
CA HIS A 112 19.68 11.41 0.92
C HIS A 112 20.92 10.51 0.98
N TYR A 113 22.08 11.12 1.23
CA TYR A 113 23.34 10.42 1.46
C TYR A 113 23.67 10.40 2.95
N MET A 114 23.80 9.20 3.52
CA MET A 114 24.06 9.00 4.95
C MET A 114 25.53 8.86 5.33
N GLY A 115 26.45 8.82 4.35
CA GLY A 115 27.91 8.83 4.50
C GLY A 115 28.46 8.53 5.90
N GLY A 116 28.80 7.26 6.19
CA GLY A 116 29.55 6.89 7.39
C GLY A 116 28.84 6.01 8.42
N GLY A 117 27.62 5.53 8.17
CA GLY A 117 27.03 4.40 8.88
C GLY A 117 27.16 3.15 8.02
N TYR A 118 28.29 2.44 8.04
CA TYR A 118 28.41 1.24 7.22
C TYR A 118 27.43 0.19 7.73
N VAL A 119 26.39 -0.04 6.94
CA VAL A 119 25.56 -1.24 7.09
C VAL A 119 26.21 -2.37 6.29
N ASN A 120 26.17 -3.59 6.80
CA ASN A 120 26.82 -4.75 6.20
C ASN A 120 25.96 -6.01 6.26
N GLY A 121 24.65 -5.83 6.14
CA GLY A 121 23.73 -6.95 5.93
C GLY A 121 23.19 -7.60 7.19
N ASP A 122 23.63 -7.14 8.36
CA ASP A 122 23.29 -7.71 9.68
C ASP A 122 22.96 -6.63 10.73
N ASP A 123 22.77 -5.39 10.30
CA ASP A 123 22.49 -4.27 11.19
C ASP A 123 20.99 -3.95 11.24
N ALA A 124 20.47 -3.61 12.42
CA ALA A 124 19.08 -3.17 12.53
C ALA A 124 18.95 -1.74 11.97
N LEU A 125 17.92 -1.50 11.17
CA LEU A 125 17.61 -0.20 10.54
C LEU A 125 16.37 0.40 11.20
N LEU A 126 16.42 1.68 11.54
CA LEU A 126 15.46 2.31 12.45
C LEU A 126 14.99 3.64 11.89
N LEU A 127 13.67 3.79 11.77
CA LEU A 127 13.01 5.05 11.44
C LEU A 127 12.37 5.63 12.70
N TYR A 128 12.68 6.88 13.00
CA TYR A 128 12.17 7.61 14.15
C TYR A 128 11.33 8.79 13.73
N LEU A 129 10.28 9.08 14.51
CA LEU A 129 9.65 10.38 14.58
C LEU A 129 10.35 11.21 15.68
N GLY A 130 10.99 12.30 15.28
CA GLY A 130 11.93 13.09 16.07
C GLY A 130 13.39 12.80 15.73
N ALA A 131 14.29 13.66 16.21
CA ALA A 131 15.74 13.52 16.02
C ALA A 131 16.33 12.60 17.09
N ALA A 132 16.62 11.35 16.73
CA ALA A 132 17.09 10.33 17.66
C ALA A 132 18.60 10.43 17.90
N THR A 133 19.04 10.32 19.16
CA THR A 133 20.45 10.31 19.55
C THR A 133 20.77 9.17 20.52
N GLY A 134 22.05 8.78 20.61
CA GLY A 134 22.50 7.76 21.56
C GLY A 134 21.83 6.41 21.35
N ASP A 135 20.99 6.00 22.30
CA ASP A 135 20.21 4.75 22.25
C ASP A 135 18.83 4.91 21.58
N GLY A 136 18.52 6.11 21.07
CA GLY A 136 17.28 6.43 20.36
C GLY A 136 16.06 6.64 21.26
N THR A 137 16.22 6.61 22.59
CA THR A 137 15.09 6.76 23.54
C THR A 137 14.54 8.19 23.65
N ASP A 138 15.22 9.16 23.04
CA ASP A 138 14.82 10.57 22.96
C ASP A 138 13.89 10.88 21.77
N ALA A 139 13.64 9.90 20.91
CA ALA A 139 12.69 9.97 19.79
C ALA A 139 11.74 8.77 19.81
N THR A 140 10.68 8.82 18.99
CA THR A 140 9.72 7.72 18.88
C THR A 140 10.15 6.80 17.75
N LEU A 141 10.56 5.56 18.04
CA LEU A 141 10.75 4.54 17.01
C LEU A 141 9.40 4.22 16.37
N VAL A 142 9.30 4.39 15.05
CA VAL A 142 8.05 4.18 14.30
C VAL A 142 8.10 2.98 13.36
N ASP A 143 9.28 2.64 12.84
CA ASP A 143 9.44 1.50 11.95
C ASP A 143 10.85 0.90 12.04
N VAL A 144 10.96 -0.39 11.78
CA VAL A 144 12.23 -1.12 11.90
C VAL A 144 12.37 -2.21 10.84
N TYR A 145 13.60 -2.40 10.37
CA TYR A 145 14.03 -3.63 9.70
C TYR A 145 15.12 -4.30 10.55
N GLY A 146 14.87 -5.52 10.99
CA GLY A 146 15.70 -6.23 11.98
C GLY A 146 15.38 -5.90 13.44
N ASP A 147 15.96 -6.68 14.35
CA ASP A 147 15.75 -6.55 15.81
C ASP A 147 16.84 -5.66 16.43
N PRO A 148 16.50 -4.50 17.03
CA PRO A 148 17.48 -3.65 17.70
C PRO A 148 18.19 -4.38 18.84
N GLY A 149 19.53 -4.30 18.88
CA GLY A 149 20.35 -5.03 19.85
C GLY A 149 20.63 -6.50 19.51
N VAL A 150 20.21 -6.97 18.32
CA VAL A 150 20.51 -8.30 17.80
C VAL A 150 21.40 -8.18 16.56
N ASP A 151 22.42 -9.03 16.49
CA ASP A 151 23.23 -9.21 15.28
C ASP A 151 22.43 -10.05 14.27
N GLY A 152 22.21 -9.49 13.08
CA GLY A 152 21.41 -10.07 12.02
C GLY A 152 22.02 -11.30 11.34
N SER A 153 23.31 -11.57 11.56
CA SER A 153 24.01 -12.70 10.93
C SER A 153 23.29 -14.03 11.20
N GLY A 154 22.86 -14.72 10.13
CA GLY A 154 22.11 -15.98 10.19
C GLY A 154 20.68 -15.89 10.75
N THR A 155 20.13 -14.68 10.93
CA THR A 155 18.73 -14.47 11.31
C THR A 155 17.81 -14.49 10.09
N ASN A 156 16.49 -14.40 10.32
CA ASN A 156 15.50 -14.34 9.23
C ASN A 156 15.35 -12.95 8.60
N TRP A 157 16.19 -12.00 8.99
CA TRP A 157 16.25 -10.64 8.44
C TRP A 157 17.65 -10.29 7.94
N GLU A 158 18.56 -11.26 7.85
CA GLU A 158 19.87 -11.08 7.25
C GLU A 158 19.72 -10.65 5.77
N TYR A 159 20.37 -9.55 5.42
CA TYR A 159 20.33 -8.94 4.10
C TYR A 159 21.72 -8.73 3.50
N LEU A 160 22.76 -9.41 4.02
CA LEU A 160 24.11 -9.40 3.45
C LEU A 160 24.08 -9.83 1.98
N ASP A 161 24.61 -8.97 1.10
CA ASP A 161 24.73 -9.21 -0.34
C ASP A 161 23.36 -9.59 -0.94
N SER A 162 22.32 -8.87 -0.51
CA SER A 162 20.92 -9.24 -0.67
C SER A 162 19.99 -8.02 -0.70
N TYR A 163 18.70 -8.31 -0.79
CA TYR A 163 17.62 -7.34 -0.81
C TYR A 163 16.43 -7.84 0.00
N SER A 164 15.59 -6.91 0.44
CA SER A 164 14.33 -7.19 1.11
C SER A 164 13.28 -6.17 0.74
N ASN A 165 12.04 -6.65 0.59
CA ASN A 165 10.90 -5.85 0.19
C ASN A 165 9.79 -5.97 1.23
N ARG A 166 9.21 -4.84 1.62
CA ARG A 166 8.04 -4.81 2.50
C ARG A 166 6.84 -5.44 1.78
N LEU A 167 6.00 -6.16 2.53
CA LEU A 167 4.81 -6.86 2.02
C LEU A 167 3.49 -6.20 2.43
N ASN A 168 3.55 -5.17 3.26
CA ASN A 168 2.39 -4.40 3.71
C ASN A 168 2.80 -2.94 3.96
N CYS A 169 1.89 -2.14 4.50
CA CYS A 169 2.11 -0.69 4.60
C CYS A 169 1.98 -0.16 6.02
N THR A 170 2.12 -1.06 6.98
CA THR A 170 1.93 -0.76 8.39
C THR A 170 3.29 -0.63 9.05
N ALA A 171 3.68 0.58 9.42
CA ALA A 171 4.88 0.83 10.23
C ALA A 171 4.84 -0.02 11.52
N SER A 172 5.98 -0.58 11.91
CA SER A 172 6.11 -1.33 13.16
C SER A 172 7.45 -1.06 13.82
N ALA A 173 7.40 -0.60 15.07
CA ALA A 173 8.59 -0.44 15.92
C ALA A 173 9.17 -1.78 16.42
N VAL A 174 8.60 -2.91 16.01
CA VAL A 174 9.01 -4.27 16.39
C VAL A 174 9.17 -5.08 15.12
N TRP A 175 10.31 -5.77 14.99
CA TRP A 175 10.55 -6.67 13.87
C TRP A 175 9.48 -7.76 13.79
N ASN A 176 8.97 -7.95 12.58
CA ASN A 176 8.06 -9.03 12.27
C ASN A 176 8.34 -9.51 10.85
N ALA A 177 8.92 -10.71 10.74
CA ALA A 177 9.27 -11.30 9.46
C ALA A 177 8.08 -11.50 8.51
N ALA A 178 6.84 -11.53 9.00
CA ALA A 178 5.66 -11.60 8.14
C ALA A 178 5.40 -10.31 7.35
N ASP A 179 6.02 -9.19 7.75
CA ASP A 179 5.89 -7.91 7.06
C ASP A 179 6.84 -7.78 5.86
N TRP A 180 7.71 -8.77 5.64
CA TRP A 180 8.83 -8.68 4.71
C TRP A 180 9.00 -9.93 3.85
N PHE A 181 9.33 -9.70 2.59
CA PHE A 181 10.06 -10.67 1.78
C PHE A 181 11.55 -10.42 2.01
N VAL A 182 12.25 -11.43 2.50
CA VAL A 182 13.71 -11.40 2.71
C VAL A 182 14.33 -12.44 1.80
N ALA A 183 15.14 -12.01 0.84
CA ALA A 183 15.74 -12.92 -0.13
C ALA A 183 16.80 -13.85 0.50
N GLY A 184 17.36 -13.43 1.64
CA GLY A 184 18.39 -14.14 2.40
C GLY A 184 19.79 -13.83 1.89
N ALA A 185 20.82 -14.14 2.70
CA ALA A 185 22.20 -13.75 2.41
C ALA A 185 22.70 -14.26 1.04
N ASN A 186 23.47 -13.42 0.34
CA ASN A 186 24.07 -13.67 -0.97
C ASN A 186 23.06 -13.85 -2.12
N ALA A 187 21.83 -13.34 -1.98
CA ALA A 187 20.83 -13.45 -3.04
C ALA A 187 21.22 -12.67 -4.30
N LEU A 188 21.91 -11.53 -4.17
CA LEU A 188 22.40 -10.75 -5.32
C LEU A 188 23.59 -11.43 -6.02
N GLU A 189 24.33 -12.28 -5.30
CA GLU A 189 25.45 -13.07 -5.81
C GLU A 189 25.05 -14.40 -6.45
N ALA A 190 23.75 -14.70 -6.47
CA ALA A 190 23.22 -15.97 -6.94
C ALA A 190 23.61 -16.25 -8.40
N GLY A 191 24.54 -17.19 -8.58
CA GLY A 191 25.02 -17.61 -9.90
C GLY A 191 26.10 -16.72 -10.51
N CYS A 192 26.57 -15.69 -9.80
CA CYS A 192 27.54 -14.73 -10.31
C CYS A 192 28.99 -15.13 -10.00
N GLY A 193 29.23 -15.71 -8.83
CA GLY A 193 30.59 -16.11 -8.43
C GLY A 193 31.55 -14.92 -8.35
N GLY A 194 31.05 -13.75 -7.93
CA GLY A 194 31.80 -12.50 -7.83
C GLY A 194 32.01 -11.77 -9.17
N ASP A 195 31.17 -12.03 -10.18
CA ASP A 195 31.16 -11.25 -11.41
C ASP A 195 30.21 -10.05 -11.27
N ASP A 196 30.78 -8.84 -11.20
CA ASP A 196 30.03 -7.59 -11.00
C ASP A 196 28.93 -7.37 -12.05
N VAL A 197 29.13 -7.79 -13.30
CA VAL A 197 28.13 -7.62 -14.37
C VAL A 197 26.91 -8.51 -14.13
N CYS A 198 27.14 -9.73 -13.66
CA CYS A 198 26.07 -10.62 -13.24
C CYS A 198 25.35 -10.08 -11.98
N GLU A 199 26.09 -9.63 -10.98
CA GLU A 199 25.51 -9.09 -9.74
C GLU A 199 24.67 -7.84 -10.03
N GLU A 200 25.16 -6.91 -10.86
CA GLU A 200 24.41 -5.73 -11.32
C GLU A 200 23.12 -6.16 -12.04
N GLY A 201 23.18 -7.22 -12.84
CA GLY A 201 22.01 -7.83 -13.47
C GLY A 201 20.99 -8.39 -12.47
N ASN A 202 21.46 -9.04 -11.40
CA ASN A 202 20.59 -9.49 -10.32
C ASN A 202 20.00 -8.31 -9.54
N LEU A 203 20.79 -7.27 -9.29
CA LEU A 203 20.37 -6.08 -8.56
C LEU A 203 19.19 -5.40 -9.29
N VAL A 204 19.34 -5.06 -10.57
CA VAL A 204 18.26 -4.40 -11.34
C VAL A 204 17.05 -5.31 -11.61
N ALA A 205 17.21 -6.63 -11.53
CA ALA A 205 16.11 -7.56 -11.73
C ALA A 205 15.26 -7.77 -10.46
N ASN A 206 15.82 -7.49 -9.28
CA ASN A 206 15.22 -7.83 -7.99
C ASN A 206 14.93 -6.60 -7.12
N THR A 207 15.42 -5.42 -7.51
CA THR A 207 15.23 -4.16 -6.79
C THR A 207 14.69 -3.10 -7.74
N ASP A 208 13.88 -2.18 -7.21
CA ASP A 208 13.24 -1.11 -8.01
C ASP A 208 13.09 0.15 -7.14
N PRO A 209 14.20 0.83 -6.82
CA PRO A 209 14.17 1.98 -5.91
C PRO A 209 13.28 3.08 -6.49
N GLY A 210 12.42 3.64 -5.64
CA GLY A 210 11.42 4.63 -6.03
C GLY A 210 10.05 4.02 -6.35
N VAL A 211 9.90 2.69 -6.28
CA VAL A 211 8.69 1.98 -6.72
C VAL A 211 8.23 0.98 -5.65
N PHE A 212 7.30 1.43 -4.80
CA PHE A 212 6.58 0.56 -3.89
C PHE A 212 5.20 0.17 -4.43
N THR A 213 5.06 -1.07 -4.90
CA THR A 213 3.83 -1.55 -5.57
C THR A 213 2.84 -2.27 -4.65
N VAL A 214 3.17 -2.43 -3.37
CA VAL A 214 2.27 -3.08 -2.42
C VAL A 214 1.02 -2.22 -2.24
N SER A 215 -0.13 -2.83 -2.47
CA SER A 215 -1.42 -2.20 -2.22
C SER A 215 -1.62 -2.08 -0.70
N CYS A 216 -1.47 -0.85 -0.20
CA CYS A 216 -1.43 -0.53 1.21
C CYS A 216 -2.74 -0.54 1.99
N GLY A 217 -3.81 -1.11 1.44
CA GLY A 217 -5.14 -0.87 2.02
C GLY A 217 -5.44 0.63 1.98
N GLY A 218 -5.52 1.14 0.76
CA GLY A 218 -5.73 2.54 0.42
C GLY A 218 -5.83 2.72 -1.10
N GLY A 219 -5.16 1.83 -1.86
CA GLY A 219 -5.43 1.54 -3.26
C GLY A 219 -6.19 0.24 -3.41
N CYS A 220 -7.40 0.29 -3.96
CA CYS A 220 -8.23 -0.89 -4.22
C CYS A 220 -7.57 -1.93 -5.13
N SER A 221 -7.73 -3.22 -4.80
CA SER A 221 -7.56 -4.30 -5.79
C SER A 221 -8.91 -4.55 -6.46
N GLY A 222 -9.14 -3.85 -7.57
CA GLY A 222 -10.35 -3.94 -8.35
C GLY A 222 -10.04 -4.30 -9.81
N SER A 223 -10.77 -5.25 -10.38
CA SER A 223 -10.65 -5.59 -11.80
C SER A 223 -12.01 -5.76 -12.46
N ASN A 224 -12.12 -5.24 -13.68
CA ASN A 224 -13.26 -5.48 -14.54
C ASN A 224 -13.27 -6.94 -14.98
N PHE A 225 -14.46 -7.54 -15.01
CA PHE A 225 -14.69 -8.90 -15.46
C PHE A 225 -16.00 -8.97 -16.23
N CYS A 226 -16.22 -10.09 -16.93
CA CYS A 226 -17.35 -10.24 -17.86
C CYS A 226 -17.30 -9.15 -18.96
N SER A 227 -18.30 -9.08 -19.84
CA SER A 227 -18.33 -8.07 -20.90
C SER A 227 -19.71 -7.44 -21.03
N SER A 228 -19.72 -6.14 -21.36
CA SER A 228 -20.92 -5.40 -21.74
C SER A 228 -21.12 -5.43 -23.25
N ALA A 229 -22.38 -5.33 -23.69
CA ALA A 229 -22.73 -5.15 -25.08
C ALA A 229 -22.83 -3.65 -25.42
N ALA A 230 -22.75 -3.32 -26.71
CA ALA A 230 -22.98 -1.94 -27.14
C ALA A 230 -24.45 -1.55 -26.96
N ASN A 231 -24.70 -0.41 -26.33
CA ASN A 231 -26.04 0.16 -26.14
C ASN A 231 -26.36 1.21 -27.23
N SER A 232 -27.46 1.95 -27.10
CA SER A 232 -27.90 2.94 -28.10
C SER A 232 -26.95 4.13 -28.32
N THR A 233 -25.97 4.33 -27.45
CA THR A 233 -24.86 5.29 -27.67
C THR A 233 -23.85 4.78 -28.71
N GLY A 234 -23.88 3.47 -29.03
CA GLY A 234 -22.93 2.79 -29.90
C GLY A 234 -21.70 2.22 -29.18
N ALA A 235 -21.56 2.48 -27.87
CA ALA A 235 -20.46 1.97 -27.04
C ALA A 235 -20.99 1.02 -25.95
N ALA A 236 -20.11 0.16 -25.45
CA ALA A 236 -20.39 -0.67 -24.28
C ALA A 236 -20.18 0.13 -22.99
N SER A 237 -21.05 -0.09 -22.00
CA SER A 237 -20.92 0.59 -20.71
C SER A 237 -19.84 -0.07 -19.86
N VAL A 238 -18.99 0.75 -19.25
CA VAL A 238 -17.85 0.30 -18.43
C VAL A 238 -18.01 0.84 -17.01
N ILE A 239 -17.96 -0.03 -16.02
CA ILE A 239 -17.95 0.36 -14.60
C ILE A 239 -16.52 0.55 -14.10
N SER A 240 -16.32 1.47 -13.17
CA SER A 240 -15.05 1.76 -12.52
C SER A 240 -15.31 2.23 -11.08
N TYR A 241 -14.24 2.43 -10.33
CA TYR A 241 -14.32 2.94 -8.97
C TYR A 241 -13.21 3.97 -8.70
N SER A 242 -13.38 4.71 -7.62
CA SER A 242 -12.42 5.67 -7.06
C SER A 242 -12.58 5.75 -5.54
N GLY A 243 -11.63 6.41 -4.88
CA GLY A 243 -11.59 6.51 -3.42
C GLY A 243 -10.84 5.35 -2.76
N SER A 244 -11.23 5.00 -1.54
CA SER A 244 -10.63 3.95 -0.72
C SER A 244 -11.47 2.69 -0.71
N CYS A 245 -10.78 1.54 -0.70
CA CYS A 245 -11.38 0.23 -0.47
C CYS A 245 -11.16 -0.28 0.96
N THR A 246 -10.65 0.55 1.87
CA THR A 246 -10.61 0.24 3.30
C THR A 246 -11.98 0.52 3.90
N VAL A 247 -12.61 -0.48 4.53
CA VAL A 247 -14.00 -0.35 5.03
C VAL A 247 -14.14 0.78 6.03
N ALA A 248 -13.12 1.00 6.87
CA ALA A 248 -13.13 2.05 7.89
C ALA A 248 -13.12 3.48 7.31
N ASP A 249 -12.56 3.68 6.12
CA ASP A 249 -12.47 5.01 5.49
C ASP A 249 -13.84 5.50 4.99
N ASN A 250 -14.76 4.56 4.72
CA ASN A 250 -16.10 4.83 4.20
C ASN A 250 -16.12 5.79 3.00
N ASN A 251 -15.14 5.64 2.10
CA ASN A 251 -14.91 6.55 0.98
C ASN A 251 -14.76 5.79 -0.34
N PHE A 252 -15.73 4.94 -0.68
CA PHE A 252 -15.72 4.17 -1.93
C PHE A 252 -16.74 4.75 -2.91
N SER A 253 -16.34 5.10 -4.12
CA SER A 253 -17.23 5.65 -5.14
C SER A 253 -17.21 4.83 -6.43
N LEU A 254 -18.39 4.50 -6.95
CA LEU A 254 -18.57 3.84 -8.24
C LEU A 254 -18.88 4.87 -9.33
N SER A 255 -18.38 4.60 -10.53
CA SER A 255 -18.74 5.30 -11.76
C SER A 255 -19.04 4.29 -12.86
N ALA A 256 -19.94 4.63 -13.77
CA ALA A 256 -20.12 3.88 -15.01
C ALA A 256 -20.42 4.82 -16.17
N ASP A 257 -19.76 4.59 -17.30
CA ASP A 257 -19.77 5.47 -18.46
C ASP A 257 -20.46 4.83 -19.67
N ASN A 258 -20.53 5.60 -20.76
CA ASN A 258 -21.11 5.23 -22.05
C ASN A 258 -22.57 4.79 -21.93
N MET A 259 -23.42 5.57 -21.26
CA MET A 259 -24.84 5.29 -21.11
C MET A 259 -25.70 6.38 -21.75
N PRO A 260 -26.93 6.09 -22.20
CA PRO A 260 -27.85 7.11 -22.71
C PRO A 260 -28.12 8.20 -21.67
N THR A 261 -28.18 9.46 -22.11
CA THR A 261 -28.50 10.60 -21.23
C THR A 261 -30.01 10.65 -20.93
N SER A 262 -30.39 11.32 -19.84
CA SER A 262 -31.80 11.52 -19.44
C SER A 262 -32.55 10.20 -19.22
N GLN A 263 -31.84 9.16 -18.77
CA GLN A 263 -32.39 7.88 -18.36
C GLN A 263 -32.19 7.67 -16.86
N PHE A 264 -32.62 6.51 -16.35
CA PHE A 264 -32.38 6.09 -14.97
C PHE A 264 -31.47 4.86 -14.96
N GLY A 265 -30.58 4.81 -13.96
CA GLY A 265 -29.72 3.67 -13.70
C GLY A 265 -29.61 3.36 -12.21
N ILE A 266 -29.13 2.16 -11.89
CA ILE A 266 -28.95 1.63 -10.55
C ILE A 266 -27.60 0.91 -10.49
N PHE A 267 -26.78 1.23 -9.50
CA PHE A 267 -25.67 0.36 -9.10
C PHE A 267 -26.19 -0.77 -8.20
N PHE A 268 -25.63 -1.96 -8.38
CA PHE A 268 -25.90 -3.10 -7.52
C PHE A 268 -24.63 -3.93 -7.32
N TYR A 269 -24.64 -4.75 -6.26
CA TYR A 269 -23.50 -5.56 -5.90
C TYR A 269 -23.92 -6.90 -5.29
N GLY A 270 -22.99 -7.86 -5.26
CA GLY A 270 -23.20 -9.19 -4.71
C GLY A 270 -21.89 -9.96 -4.58
N ALA A 271 -21.87 -10.95 -3.68
CA ALA A 271 -20.65 -11.71 -3.37
C ALA A 271 -20.29 -12.72 -4.48
N ASN A 272 -21.26 -13.18 -5.27
CA ASN A 272 -21.05 -14.22 -6.27
C ASN A 272 -21.13 -13.69 -7.70
N GLN A 273 -20.17 -14.10 -8.52
CA GLN A 273 -20.17 -13.84 -9.97
C GLN A 273 -21.04 -14.88 -10.71
N VAL A 274 -21.72 -14.45 -11.77
CA VAL A 274 -22.51 -15.34 -12.63
C VAL A 274 -21.59 -16.15 -13.54
N ASN A 275 -21.80 -17.47 -13.61
CA ASN A 275 -21.03 -18.40 -14.44
C ASN A 275 -19.51 -18.27 -14.28
N GLY A 276 -19.03 -18.08 -13.04
CA GLY A 276 -17.60 -17.95 -12.76
C GLY A 276 -16.96 -16.70 -13.39
N GLY A 277 -17.75 -15.64 -13.61
CA GLY A 277 -17.28 -14.38 -14.20
C GLY A 277 -17.51 -14.26 -15.70
N ALA A 278 -18.01 -15.32 -16.37
CA ALA A 278 -18.38 -15.24 -17.78
C ALA A 278 -19.71 -14.50 -18.03
N GLY A 279 -20.54 -14.34 -16.99
CA GLY A 279 -21.85 -13.71 -17.09
C GLY A 279 -22.91 -14.55 -17.82
N MET A 280 -24.10 -13.98 -17.95
CA MET A 280 -25.20 -14.54 -18.76
C MET A 280 -26.02 -13.44 -19.40
N ALA A 281 -26.67 -13.72 -20.53
CA ALA A 281 -27.52 -12.74 -21.21
C ALA A 281 -28.67 -12.27 -20.29
N PHE A 282 -28.86 -10.95 -20.21
CA PHE A 282 -29.92 -10.33 -19.43
C PHE A 282 -30.32 -8.97 -20.02
N GLY A 283 -31.54 -8.89 -20.55
CA GLY A 283 -31.97 -7.73 -21.33
C GLY A 283 -31.20 -7.62 -22.64
N ASN A 284 -30.72 -6.43 -22.97
CA ASN A 284 -29.83 -6.23 -24.12
C ASN A 284 -28.35 -6.49 -23.78
N GLY A 285 -28.02 -6.65 -22.49
CA GLY A 285 -26.65 -6.81 -21.99
C GLY A 285 -26.36 -8.14 -21.32
N THR A 286 -25.34 -8.14 -20.46
CA THR A 286 -24.87 -9.31 -19.71
C THR A 286 -24.98 -9.07 -18.21
N LEU A 287 -25.64 -9.96 -17.47
CA LEU A 287 -25.61 -9.99 -16.02
C LEU A 287 -24.34 -10.72 -15.56
N CYS A 288 -23.45 -9.99 -14.88
CA CYS A 288 -22.13 -10.47 -14.46
C CYS A 288 -22.10 -10.73 -12.94
N VAL A 289 -22.82 -9.92 -12.16
CA VAL A 289 -22.90 -10.00 -10.69
C VAL A 289 -24.26 -10.59 -10.28
N GLY A 290 -24.28 -11.47 -9.28
CA GLY A 290 -25.52 -11.86 -8.62
C GLY A 290 -25.97 -13.30 -8.83
N ALA A 291 -25.04 -14.26 -8.86
CA ALA A 291 -25.41 -15.68 -8.70
C ALA A 291 -25.95 -15.93 -7.29
N GLY A 292 -27.25 -15.63 -7.08
CA GLY A 292 -27.94 -15.69 -5.80
C GLY A 292 -28.51 -14.34 -5.38
N GLN A 293 -27.98 -13.75 -4.31
CA GLN A 293 -28.47 -12.51 -3.72
C GLN A 293 -27.75 -11.28 -4.29
N ILE A 294 -28.51 -10.22 -4.56
CA ILE A 294 -27.98 -8.91 -4.95
C ILE A 294 -28.55 -7.81 -4.07
N PHE A 295 -27.73 -6.78 -3.85
CA PHE A 295 -28.07 -5.59 -3.09
C PHE A 295 -28.07 -4.40 -4.04
N ARG A 296 -29.14 -3.61 -4.02
CA ARG A 296 -29.38 -2.55 -4.99
C ARG A 296 -29.32 -1.19 -4.31
N MET A 297 -28.64 -0.25 -4.95
CA MET A 297 -28.62 1.15 -4.52
C MET A 297 -29.86 1.89 -5.00
N THR A 298 -29.99 3.14 -4.57
CA THR A 298 -31.06 4.03 -5.04
C THR A 298 -30.90 4.33 -6.53
N PRO A 299 -32.01 4.43 -7.29
CA PRO A 299 -31.95 4.85 -8.68
C PRO A 299 -31.45 6.29 -8.82
N ILE A 300 -30.59 6.54 -9.79
CA ILE A 300 -30.07 7.87 -10.16
C ILE A 300 -30.24 8.13 -11.65
N SER A 301 -30.23 9.41 -12.04
CA SER A 301 -30.32 9.80 -13.45
C SER A 301 -28.97 9.68 -14.14
N THR A 302 -28.97 9.28 -15.42
CA THR A 302 -27.78 9.17 -16.25
C THR A 302 -27.56 10.43 -17.09
N THR A 303 -26.30 10.86 -17.22
CA THR A 303 -25.90 12.06 -18.00
C THR A 303 -24.80 11.74 -19.01
N GLY A 304 -24.80 10.54 -19.58
CA GLY A 304 -23.68 9.99 -20.35
C GLY A 304 -22.88 8.95 -19.54
N GLY A 305 -22.99 9.06 -18.23
CA GLY A 305 -22.58 8.10 -17.22
C GLY A 305 -23.38 8.33 -15.95
N MET A 306 -23.00 7.64 -14.87
CA MET A 306 -23.56 7.81 -13.54
C MET A 306 -22.49 7.54 -12.48
N ASN A 307 -22.58 8.23 -11.34
CA ASN A 307 -21.64 8.09 -10.23
C ASN A 307 -22.36 8.04 -8.88
N MET A 308 -21.80 7.30 -7.93
CA MET A 308 -22.36 7.18 -6.59
C MET A 308 -21.28 6.81 -5.58
N THR A 309 -21.21 7.56 -4.49
CA THR A 309 -20.47 7.15 -3.28
C THR A 309 -21.28 6.13 -2.50
N ILE A 310 -20.65 5.01 -2.15
CA ILE A 310 -21.23 3.91 -1.43
C ILE A 310 -20.90 4.06 0.05
N ASP A 311 -21.94 4.13 0.88
CA ASP A 311 -21.80 4.09 2.32
C ASP A 311 -21.58 2.65 2.77
N LEU A 312 -20.32 2.27 2.97
CA LEU A 312 -19.89 0.96 3.43
C LEU A 312 -20.34 0.70 4.87
N ALA A 313 -20.57 1.74 5.66
CA ALA A 313 -21.03 1.60 7.04
C ALA A 313 -22.54 1.29 7.15
N ASN A 314 -23.33 1.62 6.12
CA ASN A 314 -24.78 1.45 6.13
C ASN A 314 -25.28 0.70 4.87
N PRO A 315 -25.00 -0.61 4.75
CA PRO A 315 -25.43 -1.39 3.59
C PRO A 315 -26.97 -1.52 3.51
N PRO A 316 -27.55 -1.73 2.31
CA PRO A 316 -29.01 -1.86 2.13
C PRO A 316 -29.66 -2.98 2.96
N SER A 317 -28.88 -3.97 3.38
CA SER A 317 -29.28 -4.98 4.36
C SER A 317 -28.06 -5.59 5.04
N ALA A 318 -28.24 -6.23 6.20
CA ALA A 318 -27.15 -6.88 6.94
C ALA A 318 -26.39 -7.95 6.11
N ALA A 319 -27.06 -8.66 5.21
CA ALA A 319 -26.42 -9.65 4.34
C ALA A 319 -25.50 -9.02 3.27
N GLY A 320 -25.61 -7.72 3.03
CA GLY A 320 -24.78 -6.95 2.10
C GLY A 320 -23.64 -6.21 2.77
N THR A 321 -23.31 -6.56 4.02
CA THR A 321 -22.19 -5.93 4.75
C THR A 321 -20.87 -6.31 4.09
N ILE A 322 -20.13 -5.30 3.64
CA ILE A 322 -18.78 -5.44 3.12
C ILE A 322 -17.82 -5.35 4.31
N THR A 323 -16.95 -6.34 4.48
CA THR A 323 -15.97 -6.40 5.57
C THR A 323 -14.55 -6.36 5.02
N ALA A 324 -13.60 -5.94 5.85
CA ALA A 324 -12.17 -6.08 5.57
C ALA A 324 -11.84 -7.53 5.15
N GLY A 325 -11.01 -7.68 4.12
CA GLY A 325 -10.63 -8.93 3.48
C GLY A 325 -11.71 -9.57 2.58
N SER A 326 -12.92 -9.01 2.47
CA SER A 326 -13.97 -9.57 1.61
C SER A 326 -13.89 -9.06 0.17
N THR A 327 -14.27 -9.90 -0.79
CA THR A 327 -14.35 -9.55 -2.21
C THR A 327 -15.81 -9.46 -2.65
N TRP A 328 -16.16 -8.40 -3.38
CA TRP A 328 -17.52 -8.15 -3.87
C TRP A 328 -17.53 -7.74 -5.34
N GLY A 329 -18.54 -8.19 -6.07
CA GLY A 329 -18.80 -7.78 -7.45
C GLY A 329 -19.79 -6.61 -7.50
N PHE A 330 -19.53 -5.60 -8.32
CA PHE A 330 -20.37 -4.44 -8.60
C PHE A 330 -20.74 -4.39 -10.08
N GLN A 331 -21.93 -3.90 -10.40
CA GLN A 331 -22.37 -3.71 -11.78
C GLN A 331 -23.44 -2.61 -11.84
N ALA A 332 -23.53 -1.93 -12.98
CA ALA A 332 -24.56 -0.93 -13.24
C ALA A 332 -25.62 -1.48 -14.20
N TRP A 333 -26.88 -1.21 -13.90
CA TRP A 333 -28.04 -1.42 -14.78
C TRP A 333 -28.61 -0.06 -15.17
N TYR A 334 -29.03 0.12 -16.42
CA TYR A 334 -29.59 1.39 -16.88
C TYR A 334 -30.65 1.21 -17.96
N ARG A 335 -31.56 2.18 -18.04
CA ARG A 335 -32.59 2.25 -19.06
C ARG A 335 -31.99 2.65 -20.41
N ASP A 336 -32.41 1.95 -21.44
CA ASP A 336 -32.05 2.25 -22.82
C ASP A 336 -33.21 1.93 -23.78
N PRO A 337 -34.25 2.79 -23.80
CA PRO A 337 -35.41 2.57 -24.67
C PRO A 337 -35.09 2.76 -26.16
N VAL A 338 -34.04 3.51 -26.51
CA VAL A 338 -33.69 3.81 -27.90
C VAL A 338 -33.10 2.58 -28.60
N ALA A 339 -32.37 1.72 -27.89
CA ALA A 339 -31.88 0.45 -28.43
C ALA A 339 -33.01 -0.56 -28.76
N GLY A 340 -34.23 -0.34 -28.26
CA GLY A 340 -35.33 -1.29 -28.39
C GLY A 340 -35.07 -2.58 -27.59
N GLY A 341 -35.72 -3.69 -27.98
CA GLY A 341 -35.57 -4.96 -27.28
C GLY A 341 -36.11 -4.90 -25.83
N ALA A 342 -35.25 -5.19 -24.86
CA ALA A 342 -35.61 -5.17 -23.44
C ALA A 342 -35.75 -3.74 -22.86
N ASN A 343 -35.31 -2.72 -23.59
CA ASN A 343 -35.29 -1.30 -23.18
C ASN A 343 -34.35 -0.98 -21.99
N TYR A 344 -33.37 -1.85 -21.74
CA TYR A 344 -32.33 -1.67 -20.72
C TYR A 344 -31.09 -2.51 -21.07
N ASP A 345 -29.97 -2.11 -20.50
CA ASP A 345 -28.65 -2.72 -20.69
C ASP A 345 -27.83 -2.64 -19.38
N LEU A 346 -26.62 -3.20 -19.37
CA LEU A 346 -25.74 -3.30 -18.19
C LEU A 346 -24.30 -2.92 -18.55
N SER A 347 -23.55 -2.42 -17.56
CA SER A 347 -22.09 -2.33 -17.66
C SER A 347 -21.45 -3.72 -17.62
N ASP A 348 -20.14 -3.81 -17.79
CA ASP A 348 -19.38 -4.98 -17.34
C ASP A 348 -19.42 -5.10 -15.80
N GLY A 349 -18.81 -6.16 -15.25
CA GLY A 349 -18.69 -6.34 -13.82
C GLY A 349 -17.38 -5.78 -13.27
N LEU A 350 -17.38 -5.32 -12.02
CA LEU A 350 -16.18 -4.90 -11.30
C LEU A 350 -16.03 -5.74 -10.03
N SER A 351 -14.93 -6.47 -9.88
CA SER A 351 -14.63 -7.27 -8.68
C SER A 351 -13.65 -6.49 -7.81
N VAL A 352 -14.00 -6.20 -6.57
CA VAL A 352 -13.17 -5.41 -5.63
C VAL A 352 -12.95 -6.17 -4.33
N THR A 353 -11.71 -6.22 -3.87
CA THR A 353 -11.35 -6.70 -2.54
C THR A 353 -11.15 -5.52 -1.59
N PHE A 354 -11.83 -5.56 -0.44
CA PHE A 354 -11.80 -4.50 0.57
C PHE A 354 -10.77 -4.77 1.66
N GLY A 355 -10.07 -3.72 2.09
CA GLY A 355 -9.12 -3.69 3.21
C GLY A 355 -9.78 -3.44 4.55
#